data_AF-A0A7Y6YXB4-F1
#
_entry.id   AF-A0A7Y6YXB4-F1
#
_cell.length_a   1.000
_cell.length_b   1.000
_cell.length_c   1.000
_cell.angle_alpha   90.00
_cell.angle_beta   90.00
_cell.angle_gamma   90.00
#
_symmetry.space_group_name_H-M   'P 1'
#
loop_
_entity.id
_entity.type
_entity.pdbx_description
1 polymer ?
#
loop_
_entity_poly.entity_id
_entity_poly.type
_entity_poly.pdbx_seq_one_letter_code
_entity_poly.pdbx_strand_id
1 'polypeptide(L)'
;MGMFDQWKNIFSVGNTISQSSNTQPDDVLKTKSALAQTGDYKVPDFGITDIPDMGMIDGLKKFQKKNGLKVDGVMKPGGPTESKLGETMANQGVNTNDLLEAAKPKPKPKASKIDPLTGLPEVKMPKLKKPTAKMWEQVAQQQKPKTAVLPEGETVQQRIASMMLDKRYQDKSDTRLKDHISQQFKKAFPGQVSYDETGKMNQPQAAIMPEDVEPFDPDGELQRNVQKASQEEPDDQSQSDENENADFCKGLARSIEEEKSFVKEYGTDVLNADYDIRKMKDDIEKGKQDIELGLRSYLTSIGKDILSIPWTSIPGIIAAAANAGVGGLDLLTTYEQVNNMINRDLPSLERAKSTAEGLLESAETRLSDYLEQQEDKCS
;
A
#
# COMPACT_ATOMS: atom_id res chain seq x y z
N MET A 1 4.61 -41.59 -19.07
CA MET A 1 4.41 -40.54 -18.06
C MET A 1 5.72 -39.78 -17.96
N GLY A 2 5.76 -38.54 -18.46
CA GLY A 2 7.02 -37.80 -18.63
C GLY A 2 7.52 -37.26 -17.28
N MET A 3 8.84 -37.18 -17.12
CA MET A 3 9.51 -36.64 -15.92
C MET A 3 9.04 -35.21 -15.54
N PHE A 4 8.51 -34.45 -16.51
CA PHE A 4 7.93 -33.12 -16.32
C PHE A 4 6.57 -33.11 -15.59
N ASP A 5 5.77 -34.18 -15.64
CA ASP A 5 4.46 -34.22 -14.95
C ASP A 5 4.62 -34.39 -13.43
N GLN A 6 5.74 -34.94 -12.95
CA GLN A 6 6.04 -35.01 -11.52
C GLN A 6 6.38 -33.64 -10.93
N TRP A 7 6.88 -32.70 -11.73
CA TRP A 7 7.33 -31.38 -11.25
C TRP A 7 6.19 -30.37 -11.12
N LYS A 8 5.11 -30.52 -11.91
CA LYS A 8 3.89 -29.70 -11.78
C LYS A 8 3.19 -29.82 -10.42
N ASN A 9 3.56 -30.78 -9.59
CA ASN A 9 2.94 -31.03 -8.28
C ASN A 9 3.71 -30.45 -7.07
N ILE A 10 4.82 -29.75 -7.28
CA ILE A 10 5.64 -29.25 -6.15
C ILE A 10 4.96 -28.06 -5.46
N PHE A 11 4.34 -27.18 -6.22
CA PHE A 11 3.64 -26.03 -5.69
C PHE A 11 2.31 -25.88 -6.41
N SER A 12 1.22 -26.16 -5.69
CA SER A 12 -0.12 -25.87 -6.18
C SER A 12 -1.02 -25.27 -5.10
N VAL A 13 -1.83 -24.30 -5.52
CA VAL A 13 -2.85 -23.67 -4.67
C VAL A 13 -4.24 -24.12 -5.12
N GLY A 14 -5.11 -24.44 -4.15
CA GLY A 14 -6.47 -24.87 -4.44
C GLY A 14 -7.40 -23.72 -4.80
N ASN A 15 -7.20 -22.55 -4.17
CA ASN A 15 -8.03 -21.36 -4.35
C ASN A 15 -7.22 -20.15 -4.84
N THR A 16 -7.93 -19.16 -5.40
CA THR A 16 -7.32 -17.87 -5.74
C THR A 16 -6.89 -17.14 -4.48
N ILE A 17 -5.63 -16.72 -4.44
CA ILE A 17 -5.07 -15.88 -3.39
C ILE A 17 -5.12 -14.42 -3.85
N SER A 18 -5.85 -13.60 -3.11
CA SER A 18 -5.90 -12.15 -3.29
C SER A 18 -6.28 -11.48 -1.96
N GLN A 19 -6.20 -10.15 -1.92
CA GLN A 19 -6.58 -9.36 -0.74
C GLN A 19 -8.05 -9.53 -0.32
N SER A 20 -8.93 -9.92 -1.25
CA SER A 20 -10.38 -10.00 -1.04
C SER A 20 -10.94 -11.42 -1.18
N SER A 21 -10.11 -12.43 -1.39
CA SER A 21 -10.57 -13.82 -1.56
C SER A 21 -10.57 -14.58 -0.23
N ASN A 22 -11.54 -15.48 -0.09
CA ASN A 22 -11.55 -16.45 1.00
C ASN A 22 -10.53 -17.56 0.68
N THR A 23 -9.28 -17.36 1.09
CA THR A 23 -8.17 -18.28 0.81
C THR A 23 -8.13 -19.41 1.85
N GLN A 24 -7.83 -20.63 1.42
CA GLN A 24 -7.67 -21.76 2.35
C GLN A 24 -6.40 -21.55 3.21
N PRO A 25 -6.44 -21.85 4.53
CA PRO A 25 -5.27 -21.73 5.41
C PRO A 25 -4.00 -22.40 4.88
N ASP A 26 -4.12 -23.59 4.28
CA ASP A 26 -2.99 -24.33 3.71
C ASP A 26 -2.36 -23.62 2.50
N ASP A 27 -3.17 -23.01 1.64
CA ASP A 27 -2.70 -22.25 0.47
C ASP A 27 -1.94 -20.99 0.92
N VAL A 28 -2.40 -20.35 2.01
CA VAL A 28 -1.71 -19.21 2.63
C VAL A 28 -0.34 -19.61 3.16
N LEU A 29 -0.25 -20.70 3.93
CA LEU A 29 1.01 -21.19 4.48
C LEU A 29 2.01 -21.57 3.38
N LYS A 30 1.56 -22.32 2.36
CA LYS A 30 2.38 -22.68 1.21
C LYS A 30 2.91 -21.45 0.50
N THR A 31 2.05 -20.47 0.24
CA THR A 31 2.41 -19.26 -0.50
C THR A 31 3.37 -18.37 0.28
N LYS A 32 3.12 -18.14 1.57
CA LYS A 32 4.05 -17.38 2.42
C LYS A 32 5.41 -18.07 2.51
N SER A 33 5.43 -19.40 2.63
CA SER A 33 6.67 -20.18 2.70
C SER A 33 7.45 -20.10 1.39
N ALA A 34 6.77 -20.24 0.25
CA ALA A 34 7.35 -20.09 -1.07
C ALA A 34 7.94 -18.68 -1.26
N LEU A 35 7.18 -17.63 -0.95
CA LEU A 35 7.65 -16.25 -1.06
C LEU A 35 8.81 -15.94 -0.10
N ALA A 36 8.83 -16.54 1.09
CA ALA A 36 9.94 -16.39 2.02
C ALA A 36 11.23 -16.99 1.45
N GLN A 37 11.13 -18.15 0.79
CA GLN A 37 12.27 -18.82 0.16
C GLN A 37 12.79 -18.11 -1.09
N THR A 38 11.90 -17.46 -1.86
CA THR A 38 12.33 -16.61 -2.99
C THR A 38 12.86 -15.24 -2.56
N GLY A 39 12.75 -14.91 -1.26
CA GLY A 39 13.19 -13.65 -0.66
C GLY A 39 12.20 -12.49 -0.86
N ASP A 40 10.99 -12.77 -1.33
CA ASP A 40 9.98 -11.76 -1.64
C ASP A 40 9.03 -11.48 -0.45
N TYR A 41 9.01 -12.34 0.57
CA TYR A 41 8.25 -12.15 1.82
C TYR A 41 9.16 -12.09 3.05
N LYS A 42 9.02 -11.03 3.85
CA LYS A 42 9.72 -10.89 5.13
C LYS A 42 8.92 -11.59 6.22
N VAL A 43 9.44 -12.71 6.72
CA VAL A 43 8.81 -13.47 7.81
C VAL A 43 8.79 -12.62 9.10
N PRO A 44 7.63 -12.38 9.71
CA PRO A 44 7.52 -11.68 10.99
C PRO A 44 8.19 -12.44 12.14
N ASP A 45 8.50 -11.75 13.24
CA ASP A 45 9.16 -12.36 14.41
C ASP A 45 8.36 -13.52 15.04
N PHE A 46 7.03 -13.50 14.90
CA PHE A 46 6.14 -14.56 15.37
C PHE A 46 6.03 -15.76 14.41
N GLY A 47 6.69 -15.71 13.25
CA GLY A 47 6.69 -16.77 12.24
C GLY A 47 5.62 -16.65 11.17
N ILE A 48 5.55 -17.66 10.29
CA ILE A 48 4.54 -17.75 9.23
C ILE A 48 3.22 -18.25 9.85
N THR A 49 2.14 -17.52 9.60
CA THR A 49 0.77 -17.87 10.03
C THR A 49 -0.11 -18.22 8.83
N ASP A 50 -1.17 -18.96 9.09
CA ASP A 50 -2.17 -19.42 8.12
C ASP A 50 -3.22 -18.36 7.75
N ILE A 51 -3.10 -17.17 8.33
CA ILE A 51 -3.97 -16.01 8.06
C ILE A 51 -3.31 -15.14 6.98
N PRO A 52 -3.99 -14.80 5.88
CA PRO A 52 -3.43 -13.92 4.87
C PRO A 52 -3.17 -12.53 5.47
N ASP A 53 -2.00 -11.97 5.18
CA ASP A 53 -1.59 -10.64 5.65
C ASP A 53 -1.18 -9.74 4.47
N MET A 54 -1.07 -8.43 4.71
CA MET A 54 -0.64 -7.49 3.67
C MET A 54 0.78 -7.78 3.18
N GLY A 55 1.65 -8.23 4.08
CA GLY A 55 3.03 -8.59 3.72
C GLY A 55 3.08 -9.69 2.65
N MET A 56 2.18 -10.68 2.71
CA MET A 56 2.07 -11.75 1.71
C MET A 56 1.63 -11.21 0.35
N ILE A 57 0.64 -10.31 0.32
CA ILE A 57 0.15 -9.69 -0.92
C ILE A 57 1.24 -8.80 -1.54
N ASP A 58 1.97 -8.05 -0.72
CA ASP A 58 3.12 -7.27 -1.18
C ASP A 58 4.25 -8.16 -1.70
N GLY A 59 4.47 -9.31 -1.05
CA GLY A 59 5.41 -10.33 -1.53
C GLY A 59 5.02 -10.90 -2.89
N LEU A 60 3.74 -11.19 -3.12
CA LEU A 60 3.23 -11.59 -4.43
C LEU A 60 3.51 -10.52 -5.48
N LYS A 61 3.22 -9.25 -5.20
CA LYS A 61 3.48 -8.14 -6.12
C LYS A 61 4.97 -7.99 -6.44
N LYS A 62 5.84 -8.09 -5.43
CA LYS A 62 7.30 -8.07 -5.61
C LYS A 62 7.77 -9.22 -6.50
N PHE A 63 7.33 -10.44 -6.21
CA PHE A 63 7.64 -11.62 -7.01
C PHE A 63 7.16 -11.47 -8.46
N GLN A 64 5.93 -10.99 -8.66
CA GLN A 64 5.37 -10.74 -9.99
C GLN A 64 6.21 -9.72 -10.76
N LYS A 65 6.53 -8.58 -10.15
CA LYS A 65 7.36 -7.54 -10.76
C LYS A 65 8.75 -8.08 -11.15
N LYS A 66 9.39 -8.80 -10.24
CA LYS A 66 10.73 -9.40 -10.43
C LYS A 66 10.78 -10.39 -11.60
N ASN A 67 9.67 -11.07 -11.88
CA ASN A 67 9.57 -12.09 -12.93
C ASN A 67 8.85 -11.60 -14.21
N GLY A 68 8.60 -10.29 -14.35
CA GLY A 68 7.93 -9.74 -15.54
C GLY A 68 6.47 -10.20 -15.69
N LEU A 69 5.81 -10.55 -14.58
CA LEU A 69 4.39 -10.89 -14.56
C LEU A 69 3.54 -9.64 -14.30
N LYS A 70 2.23 -9.76 -14.55
CA LYS A 70 1.27 -8.72 -14.17
C LYS A 70 1.28 -8.53 -12.64
N VAL A 71 1.53 -7.29 -12.20
CA VAL A 71 1.67 -6.93 -10.78
C VAL A 71 0.30 -6.60 -10.16
N ASP A 72 -0.54 -7.61 -10.02
CA ASP A 72 -1.88 -7.46 -9.44
C ASP A 72 -2.01 -8.00 -8.01
N GLY A 73 -0.97 -8.68 -7.48
CA GLY A 73 -1.01 -9.33 -6.18
C GLY A 73 -2.00 -10.50 -6.12
N VAL A 74 -2.37 -11.06 -7.28
CA VAL A 74 -3.31 -12.16 -7.39
C VAL A 74 -2.59 -13.42 -7.90
N MET A 75 -2.82 -14.53 -7.23
CA MET A 75 -2.36 -15.84 -7.67
C MET A 75 -3.57 -16.77 -7.82
N LYS A 76 -3.83 -17.20 -9.06
CA LYS A 76 -4.93 -18.12 -9.39
C LYS A 76 -4.39 -19.55 -9.53
N PRO A 77 -5.20 -20.57 -9.17
CA PRO A 77 -4.90 -21.98 -9.45
C PRO A 77 -4.56 -22.22 -10.93
N GLY A 78 -3.43 -22.87 -11.21
CA GLY A 78 -2.88 -23.07 -12.55
C GLY A 78 -2.45 -21.79 -13.28
N GLY A 79 -2.39 -20.66 -12.57
CA GLY A 79 -2.11 -19.36 -13.15
C GLY A 79 -0.61 -19.13 -13.44
N PRO A 80 -0.27 -18.03 -14.15
CA PRO A 80 1.12 -17.70 -14.46
C PRO A 80 1.95 -17.42 -13.20
N THR A 81 1.37 -16.77 -12.18
CA THR A 81 2.04 -16.48 -10.90
C THR A 81 2.42 -17.77 -10.17
N GLU A 82 1.48 -18.70 -10.02
CA GLU A 82 1.71 -19.99 -9.35
C GLU A 82 2.73 -20.84 -10.12
N SER A 83 2.58 -20.93 -11.44
CA SER A 83 3.49 -21.69 -12.30
C SER A 83 4.92 -21.17 -12.18
N LYS A 84 5.09 -19.84 -12.21
CA LYS A 84 6.41 -19.22 -12.13
C LYS A 84 7.03 -19.34 -10.73
N LEU A 85 6.21 -19.24 -9.69
CA LEU A 85 6.65 -19.44 -8.31
C LEU A 85 7.13 -20.88 -8.10
N GLY A 86 6.36 -21.86 -8.56
CA GLY A 86 6.75 -23.28 -8.54
C GLY A 86 8.03 -23.55 -9.32
N GLU A 87 8.19 -22.99 -10.53
CA GLU A 87 9.42 -23.10 -11.32
C GLU A 87 10.63 -22.51 -10.58
N THR A 88 10.46 -21.34 -9.96
CA THR A 88 11.54 -20.66 -9.22
C THR A 88 12.02 -21.50 -8.05
N MET A 89 11.08 -22.11 -7.30
CA MET A 89 11.41 -22.97 -6.18
C MET A 89 12.08 -24.28 -6.61
N ALA A 90 11.61 -24.84 -7.72
CA ALA A 90 12.18 -26.06 -8.28
C ALA A 90 13.62 -25.81 -8.77
N ASN A 91 13.90 -24.64 -9.35
CA ASN A 91 15.24 -24.22 -9.74
C ASN A 91 16.16 -23.95 -8.54
N GLN A 92 15.61 -23.61 -7.38
CA GLN A 92 16.35 -23.49 -6.12
C GLN A 92 16.62 -24.85 -5.44
N GLY A 93 16.12 -25.95 -6.00
CA GLY A 93 16.29 -27.29 -5.44
C GLY A 93 15.49 -27.53 -4.16
N VAL A 94 14.47 -26.71 -3.88
CA VAL A 94 13.64 -26.86 -2.68
C VAL A 94 12.69 -28.04 -2.88
N ASN A 95 12.73 -29.00 -1.94
CA ASN A 95 11.78 -30.10 -1.90
C ASN A 95 10.49 -29.67 -1.16
N THR A 96 9.33 -30.20 -1.55
CA THR A 96 8.04 -29.93 -0.89
C THR A 96 8.04 -30.24 0.61
N ASN A 97 8.81 -31.24 1.02
CA ASN A 97 8.94 -31.59 2.43
C ASN A 97 9.57 -30.46 3.25
N ASP A 98 10.53 -29.71 2.69
CA ASP A 98 11.19 -28.61 3.38
C ASP A 98 10.26 -27.41 3.62
N LEU A 99 9.30 -27.20 2.70
CA LEU A 99 8.29 -26.14 2.83
C LEU A 99 7.36 -26.36 4.01
N LEU A 100 6.88 -27.60 4.17
CA LEU A 100 5.99 -27.96 5.26
C LEU A 100 6.72 -27.97 6.60
N GLU A 101 8.00 -28.31 6.63
CA GLU A 101 8.81 -28.18 7.84
C GLU A 101 9.08 -26.73 8.22
N ALA A 102 9.37 -25.86 7.25
CA ALA A 102 9.56 -24.43 7.50
C ALA A 102 8.27 -23.73 7.99
N ALA A 103 7.10 -24.22 7.57
CA ALA A 103 5.80 -23.71 7.99
C ALA A 103 5.37 -24.21 9.39
N LYS A 104 6.00 -25.25 9.94
CA LYS A 104 5.70 -25.67 11.31
C LYS A 104 6.11 -24.54 12.25
N PRO A 105 5.22 -24.07 13.15
CA PRO A 105 5.57 -23.05 14.11
C PRO A 105 6.79 -23.55 14.87
N LYS A 106 7.90 -22.79 14.82
CA LYS A 106 9.08 -23.10 15.63
C LYS A 106 8.57 -23.36 17.05
N PRO A 107 8.89 -24.52 17.65
CA PRO A 107 8.39 -24.85 18.96
C PRO A 107 8.70 -23.67 19.86
N LYS A 108 7.65 -23.01 20.39
CA LYS A 108 7.80 -21.88 21.31
C LYS A 108 8.92 -22.27 22.25
N PRO A 109 10.02 -21.48 22.36
CA PRO A 109 11.15 -21.84 23.19
C PRO A 109 10.58 -22.33 24.50
N LYS A 110 10.80 -23.62 24.82
CA LYS A 110 10.14 -24.31 25.94
C LYS A 110 10.20 -23.33 27.08
N ALA A 111 9.03 -22.78 27.44
CA ALA A 111 8.96 -21.78 28.48
C ALA A 111 9.75 -22.39 29.64
N SER A 112 10.90 -21.79 29.96
CA SER A 112 11.65 -22.10 31.17
C SER A 112 10.60 -22.25 32.25
N LYS A 113 10.55 -23.41 32.94
CA LYS A 113 9.45 -23.78 33.84
C LYS A 113 9.07 -22.58 34.70
N ILE A 114 8.02 -21.91 34.28
CA ILE A 114 7.45 -20.74 34.91
C ILE A 114 6.29 -21.30 35.72
N ASP A 115 6.30 -21.03 37.01
CA ASP A 115 5.24 -21.47 37.92
C ASP A 115 3.88 -20.93 37.38
N PRO A 116 2.90 -21.80 37.10
CA PRO A 116 1.66 -21.46 36.41
C PRO A 116 0.79 -20.42 37.14
N LEU A 117 1.14 -20.06 38.38
CA LEU A 117 0.45 -19.02 39.14
C LEU A 117 1.12 -17.64 39.10
N THR A 118 2.40 -17.51 38.67
CA THR A 118 3.16 -16.25 38.87
C THR A 118 3.96 -15.73 37.67
N GLY A 119 4.16 -16.50 36.60
CA GLY A 119 4.77 -15.95 35.38
C GLY A 119 6.29 -15.69 35.41
N LEU A 120 6.96 -15.93 36.55
CA LEU A 120 8.38 -15.65 36.77
C LEU A 120 9.21 -16.94 36.86
N PRO A 121 10.50 -16.91 36.48
CA PRO A 121 11.43 -18.01 36.76
C PRO A 121 11.52 -18.24 38.27
N GLU A 122 11.51 -19.51 38.70
CA GLU A 122 11.44 -19.94 40.10
C GLU A 122 12.67 -19.48 40.91
N VAL A 123 12.68 -18.22 41.33
CA VAL A 123 13.57 -17.70 42.36
C VAL A 123 12.93 -18.06 43.69
N LYS A 124 13.62 -18.84 44.53
CA LYS A 124 13.21 -19.15 45.90
C LYS A 124 13.04 -17.85 46.69
N MET A 125 11.85 -17.26 46.66
CA MET A 125 11.55 -16.07 47.45
C MET A 125 10.93 -16.44 48.80
N PRO A 126 11.28 -15.70 49.88
CA PRO A 126 10.68 -15.88 51.19
C PRO A 126 9.16 -15.60 51.12
N LYS A 127 8.38 -16.44 51.82
CA LYS A 127 6.90 -16.45 51.83
C LYS A 127 6.32 -15.06 52.10
N LEU A 128 5.92 -14.35 51.05
CA LEU A 128 5.20 -13.07 51.17
C LEU A 128 3.68 -13.30 51.13
N LYS A 129 2.97 -12.59 52.00
CA LYS A 129 1.50 -12.66 52.16
C LYS A 129 0.82 -12.21 50.86
N LYS A 130 -0.21 -12.95 50.41
CA LYS A 130 -0.95 -12.62 49.19
C LYS A 130 -1.59 -11.21 49.31
N PRO A 131 -1.46 -10.34 48.29
CA PRO A 131 -2.09 -9.03 48.30
C PRO A 131 -3.62 -9.18 48.29
N THR A 132 -4.29 -8.32 49.05
CA THR A 132 -5.76 -8.29 49.20
C THR A 132 -6.44 -7.77 47.93
N ALA A 133 -7.73 -8.09 47.71
CA ALA A 133 -8.51 -7.66 46.54
C ALA A 133 -8.46 -6.13 46.31
N LYS A 134 -8.36 -5.34 47.37
CA LYS A 134 -8.15 -3.89 47.29
C LYS A 134 -6.85 -3.49 46.59
N MET A 135 -5.76 -4.23 46.75
CA MET A 135 -4.51 -3.95 46.04
C MET A 135 -4.64 -4.24 44.54
N TRP A 136 -5.37 -5.29 44.15
CA TRP A 136 -5.59 -5.59 42.74
C TRP A 136 -6.45 -4.53 42.04
N GLU A 137 -7.45 -3.99 42.74
CA GLU A 137 -8.26 -2.88 42.23
C GLU A 137 -7.45 -1.58 42.12
N GLN A 138 -6.53 -1.34 43.05
CA GLN A 138 -5.61 -0.19 42.99
C GLN A 138 -4.58 -0.31 41.86
N VAL A 139 -4.10 -1.53 41.56
CA VAL A 139 -3.18 -1.79 40.43
C VAL A 139 -3.92 -1.70 39.10
N ALA A 140 -5.17 -2.16 39.01
CA ALA A 140 -6.00 -2.02 37.81
C ALA A 140 -6.34 -0.56 37.50
N GLN A 141 -6.50 0.29 38.51
CA GLN A 141 -6.65 1.74 38.33
C GLN A 141 -5.36 2.41 37.82
N GLN A 142 -4.18 1.84 38.06
CA GLN A 142 -2.90 2.42 37.64
C GLN A 142 -2.49 2.08 36.19
N GLN A 143 -3.12 1.10 35.55
CA GLN A 143 -2.78 0.64 34.19
C GLN A 143 -3.61 1.29 33.06
N LYS A 144 -4.53 2.20 33.37
CA LYS A 144 -5.23 2.94 32.31
C LYS A 144 -4.23 3.84 31.56
N PRO A 145 -4.20 3.82 30.22
CA PRO A 145 -3.28 4.66 29.45
C PRO A 145 -3.56 6.13 29.74
N LYS A 146 -2.56 6.80 30.33
CA LYS A 146 -2.63 8.18 30.86
C LYS A 146 -2.42 9.25 29.80
N THR A 147 -2.03 8.84 28.59
CA THR A 147 -1.64 9.76 27.53
C THR A 147 -2.84 10.54 27.01
N ALA A 148 -2.74 11.87 26.97
CA ALA A 148 -3.75 12.73 26.38
C ALA A 148 -4.01 12.37 24.90
N VAL A 149 -5.24 12.53 24.42
CA VAL A 149 -5.58 12.43 22.99
C VAL A 149 -5.49 13.83 22.39
N LEU A 150 -4.57 14.03 21.46
CA LEU A 150 -4.49 15.25 20.67
C LEU A 150 -5.34 15.07 19.41
N PRO A 151 -6.26 16.00 19.10
CA PRO A 151 -7.06 15.94 17.89
C PRO A 151 -6.20 16.31 16.66
N GLU A 152 -6.35 15.55 15.57
CA GLU A 152 -5.60 15.73 14.33
C GLU A 152 -6.53 16.06 13.15
N GLY A 153 -6.08 16.92 12.23
CA GLY A 153 -6.80 17.26 11.00
C GLY A 153 -6.96 18.77 10.78
N GLU A 154 -7.34 19.11 9.54
CA GLU A 154 -7.50 20.49 9.06
C GLU A 154 -8.90 21.05 9.30
N THR A 155 -9.88 20.17 9.55
CA THR A 155 -11.28 20.54 9.81
C THR A 155 -11.73 20.08 11.19
N VAL A 156 -12.77 20.75 11.73
CA VAL A 156 -13.38 20.36 13.03
C VAL A 156 -13.86 18.91 13.00
N GLN A 157 -14.48 18.48 11.90
CA GLN A 157 -14.98 17.12 11.72
C GLN A 157 -13.84 16.09 11.74
N GLN A 158 -12.74 16.36 11.03
CA GLN A 158 -11.57 15.47 11.03
C GLN A 158 -10.95 15.37 12.43
N ARG A 159 -10.82 16.49 13.13
CA ARG A 159 -10.32 16.54 14.50
C ARG A 159 -11.16 15.74 15.47
N ILE A 160 -12.48 15.90 15.45
CA ILE A 160 -13.39 15.09 16.26
C ILE A 160 -13.30 13.61 15.87
N ALA A 161 -13.24 13.29 14.58
CA ALA A 161 -13.13 11.92 14.10
C ALA A 161 -11.81 11.24 14.51
N SER A 162 -10.69 11.97 14.51
CA SER A 162 -9.40 11.44 14.95
C SER A 162 -9.44 10.94 16.40
N MET A 163 -10.16 11.64 17.29
CA MET A 163 -10.35 11.20 18.68
C MET A 163 -11.23 9.95 18.79
N MET A 164 -12.16 9.73 17.85
CA MET A 164 -12.99 8.51 17.81
C MET A 164 -12.21 7.26 17.35
N LEU A 165 -11.07 7.44 16.67
CA LEU A 165 -10.18 6.34 16.26
C LEU A 165 -9.34 5.81 17.43
N ASP A 166 -9.22 6.57 18.54
CA ASP A 166 -8.52 6.09 19.73
C ASP A 166 -9.23 4.85 20.30
N LYS A 167 -8.45 3.82 20.65
CA LYS A 167 -8.96 2.54 21.16
C LYS A 167 -9.84 2.71 22.40
N ARG A 168 -9.60 3.75 23.21
CA ARG A 168 -10.42 4.10 24.39
C ARG A 168 -11.84 4.47 24.03
N TYR A 169 -12.09 4.97 22.81
CA TYR A 169 -13.44 5.28 22.35
C TYR A 169 -14.29 4.01 22.18
N GLN A 170 -13.69 2.84 21.95
CA GLN A 170 -14.46 1.59 21.86
C GLN A 170 -14.64 0.90 23.22
N ASP A 171 -13.94 1.35 24.26
CA ASP A 171 -14.08 0.81 25.60
C ASP A 171 -15.49 1.10 26.15
N LYS A 172 -16.15 0.08 26.68
CA LYS A 172 -17.47 0.20 27.31
C LYS A 172 -17.35 0.63 28.77
N SER A 173 -16.19 0.42 29.38
CA SER A 173 -15.94 0.69 30.79
C SER A 173 -15.48 2.12 31.07
N ASP A 174 -14.98 2.83 30.06
CA ASP A 174 -14.56 4.23 30.16
C ASP A 174 -15.39 5.10 29.21
N THR A 175 -16.35 5.86 29.75
CA THR A 175 -17.19 6.76 28.95
C THR A 175 -16.58 8.14 28.79
N ARG A 176 -15.49 8.48 29.51
CA ARG A 176 -14.98 9.85 29.60
C ARG A 176 -14.62 10.43 28.22
N LEU A 177 -13.96 9.64 27.37
CA LEU A 177 -13.61 10.07 26.01
C LEU A 177 -14.86 10.23 25.13
N LYS A 178 -15.85 9.34 25.26
CA LYS A 178 -17.13 9.46 24.53
C LYS A 178 -17.90 10.70 24.94
N ASP A 179 -17.93 10.98 26.24
CA ASP A 179 -18.60 12.14 26.81
C ASP A 179 -17.90 13.43 26.34
N HIS A 180 -16.57 13.47 26.35
CA HIS A 180 -15.78 14.58 25.80
C HIS A 180 -16.06 14.81 24.32
N ILE A 181 -15.99 13.76 23.49
CA ILE A 181 -16.29 13.85 22.05
C ILE A 181 -17.72 14.34 21.81
N SER A 182 -18.68 13.86 22.60
CA SER A 182 -20.08 14.32 22.52
C SER A 182 -20.22 15.80 22.86
N GLN A 183 -19.46 16.29 23.84
CA GLN A 183 -19.42 17.72 24.18
C GLN A 183 -18.77 18.54 23.07
N GLN A 184 -17.65 18.10 22.50
CA GLN A 184 -17.00 18.77 21.36
C GLN A 184 -17.94 18.82 20.15
N PHE A 185 -18.70 17.75 19.88
CA PHE A 185 -19.69 17.73 18.80
C PHE A 185 -20.82 18.73 19.05
N LYS A 186 -21.34 18.80 20.28
CA LYS A 186 -22.39 19.77 20.66
C LYS A 186 -21.90 21.22 20.59
N LYS A 187 -20.64 21.47 20.95
CA LYS A 187 -19.96 22.78 20.85
C LYS A 187 -19.78 23.18 19.39
N ALA A 188 -19.34 22.25 18.54
CA ALA A 188 -19.13 22.46 17.13
C ALA A 188 -20.43 22.63 16.33
N PHE A 189 -21.50 21.93 16.69
CA PHE A 189 -22.76 21.91 15.93
C PHE A 189 -23.97 22.15 16.84
N PRO A 190 -24.15 23.38 17.37
CA PRO A 190 -25.25 23.68 18.30
C PRO A 190 -26.63 23.74 17.62
N GLY A 191 -26.68 23.75 16.29
CA GLY A 191 -27.91 23.86 15.50
C GLY A 191 -28.70 22.56 15.40
N GLN A 192 -30.01 22.68 15.15
CA GLN A 192 -30.83 21.54 14.74
C GLN A 192 -30.43 21.08 13.34
N VAL A 193 -30.50 19.77 13.11
CA VAL A 193 -30.30 19.16 11.79
C VAL A 193 -31.37 19.71 10.84
N SER A 194 -30.95 20.46 9.82
CA SER A 194 -31.83 20.96 8.76
C SER A 194 -31.78 20.02 7.55
N TYR A 195 -32.90 19.88 6.87
CA TYR A 195 -32.99 19.15 5.60
C TYR A 195 -33.33 20.14 4.49
N ASP A 196 -32.76 19.96 3.31
CA ASP A 196 -33.13 20.71 2.12
C ASP A 196 -34.48 20.22 1.55
N GLU A 197 -34.96 20.91 0.51
CA GLU A 197 -36.20 20.57 -0.20
C GLU A 197 -36.17 19.17 -0.83
N THR A 198 -34.98 18.58 -1.01
CA THR A 198 -34.79 17.21 -1.53
C THR A 198 -34.81 16.14 -0.43
N GLY A 199 -34.93 16.54 0.83
CA GLY A 199 -34.84 15.66 1.99
C GLY A 199 -33.40 15.23 2.31
N LYS A 200 -32.38 15.86 1.72
CA LYS A 200 -30.98 15.64 2.11
C LYS A 200 -30.64 16.50 3.33
N MET A 201 -29.85 15.92 4.22
CA MET A 201 -29.37 16.61 5.41
C MET A 201 -28.40 17.72 4.99
N ASN A 202 -28.73 18.97 5.32
CA ASN A 202 -27.79 20.08 5.17
C ASN A 202 -26.65 19.86 6.16
N GLN A 203 -25.41 19.80 5.67
CA GLN A 203 -24.26 19.68 6.56
C GLN A 203 -24.19 20.93 7.44
N PRO A 204 -24.24 20.77 8.78
CA PRO A 204 -24.13 21.92 9.66
C PRO A 204 -22.71 22.51 9.54
N GLN A 205 -22.64 23.83 9.36
CA GLN A 205 -21.36 24.54 9.45
C GLN A 205 -20.89 24.53 10.91
N ALA A 206 -19.60 24.29 11.12
CA ALA A 206 -19.03 24.27 12.47
C ALA A 206 -19.06 25.69 13.05
N ALA A 207 -19.51 25.81 14.30
CA ALA A 207 -19.55 27.06 15.05
C ALA A 207 -18.19 27.42 15.69
N ILE A 208 -17.21 26.52 15.61
CA ILE A 208 -15.87 26.68 16.16
C ILE A 208 -14.83 26.42 15.06
N MET A 209 -13.61 26.90 15.26
CA MET A 209 -12.49 26.61 14.36
C MET A 209 -11.83 25.26 14.73
N PRO A 210 -11.05 24.64 13.82
CA PRO A 210 -10.34 23.39 14.12
C PRO A 210 -9.46 23.47 15.38
N GLU A 211 -8.84 24.61 15.64
CA GLU A 211 -7.96 24.86 16.79
C GLU A 211 -8.72 24.91 18.13
N ASP A 212 -10.03 25.20 18.09
CA ASP A 212 -10.90 25.28 19.27
C ASP A 212 -11.41 23.90 19.75
N VAL A 213 -11.08 22.82 19.01
CA VAL A 213 -11.36 21.45 19.42
C VAL A 213 -10.36 21.06 20.50
N GLU A 214 -10.85 20.93 21.73
CA GLU A 214 -9.99 20.72 22.89
C GLU A 214 -9.47 19.27 22.95
N PRO A 215 -8.17 19.08 23.30
CA PRO A 215 -7.63 17.75 23.52
C PRO A 215 -8.28 17.05 24.70
N PHE A 216 -8.39 15.72 24.63
CA PHE A 216 -8.90 14.92 25.73
C PHE A 216 -7.76 14.62 26.72
N ASP A 217 -7.76 15.32 27.85
CA ASP A 217 -6.78 15.18 28.91
C ASP A 217 -7.46 14.94 30.26
N PRO A 218 -7.84 13.69 30.57
CA PRO A 218 -8.61 13.39 31.78
C PRO A 218 -7.82 13.62 33.08
N ASP A 219 -6.48 13.63 33.00
CA ASP A 219 -5.59 13.69 34.16
C ASP A 219 -4.83 15.03 34.27
N GLY A 220 -5.06 15.96 33.34
CA GLY A 220 -4.44 17.28 33.30
C GLY A 220 -2.93 17.26 32.99
N GLU A 221 -2.42 16.23 32.32
CA GLU A 221 -1.00 16.12 31.97
C GLU A 221 -0.53 17.20 30.99
N LEU A 222 -1.34 17.55 29.98
CA LEU A 222 -1.01 18.62 29.03
C LEU A 222 -0.92 19.97 29.74
N GLN A 223 -1.87 20.25 30.63
CA GLN A 223 -1.88 21.50 31.39
C GLN A 223 -0.66 21.63 32.31
N ARG A 224 -0.25 20.53 32.96
CA ARG A 224 0.97 20.50 33.77
C ARG A 224 2.23 20.75 32.93
N ASN A 225 2.30 20.18 31.73
CA ASN A 225 3.45 20.37 30.85
C ASN A 225 3.53 21.81 30.30
N VAL A 226 2.39 22.41 29.94
CA VAL A 226 2.34 23.82 29.52
C VAL A 226 2.75 24.75 30.67
N GLN A 227 2.26 24.50 31.89
CA GLN A 227 2.67 25.27 33.07
C GLN A 227 4.17 25.14 33.36
N LYS A 228 4.73 23.94 33.23
CA LYS A 228 6.16 23.72 33.41
C LYS A 228 6.98 24.44 32.35
N ALA A 229 6.57 24.37 31.08
CA ALA A 229 7.23 25.08 29.98
C ALA A 229 7.18 26.61 30.14
N SER A 230 6.10 27.14 30.73
CA SER A 230 6.01 28.58 31.02
C SER A 230 6.80 29.04 32.25
N GLN A 231 7.26 28.13 33.10
CA GLN A 231 8.07 28.44 34.29
C GLN A 231 9.58 28.33 34.05
N GLU A 232 9.99 27.72 32.95
CA GLU A 232 11.37 27.79 32.46
C GLU A 232 11.50 29.10 31.66
N GLU A 233 11.69 30.22 32.38
CA GLU A 233 12.05 31.49 31.76
C GLU A 233 13.37 31.33 30.97
N PRO A 234 13.49 31.94 29.78
CA PRO A 234 14.74 31.91 29.03
C PRO A 234 15.78 32.76 29.78
N ASP A 235 16.72 32.09 30.44
CA ASP A 235 17.93 32.73 30.93
C ASP A 235 18.67 33.36 29.73
N ASP A 236 18.80 34.68 29.80
CA ASP A 236 19.62 35.62 29.01
C ASP A 236 20.67 34.97 28.08
N GLN A 237 20.29 34.69 26.83
CA GLN A 237 21.20 34.34 25.73
C GLN A 237 21.10 35.41 24.64
N SER A 238 21.67 36.57 24.90
CA SER A 238 21.68 37.72 23.99
C SER A 238 22.98 37.89 23.17
N GLN A 239 23.72 36.79 22.88
CA GLN A 239 25.01 36.87 22.17
C GLN A 239 25.33 35.75 21.14
N SER A 240 24.37 34.95 20.64
CA SER A 240 24.66 33.88 19.65
C SER A 240 23.94 33.96 18.29
N ASP A 241 23.10 34.97 18.06
CA ASP A 241 22.14 34.99 16.94
C ASP A 241 22.78 35.05 15.54
N GLU A 242 24.02 35.54 15.39
CA GLU A 242 24.68 35.56 14.09
C GLU A 242 25.12 34.16 13.60
N ASN A 243 25.31 33.19 14.51
CA ASN A 243 25.76 31.85 14.13
C ASN A 243 24.59 30.89 13.86
N GLU A 244 23.44 31.11 14.51
CA GLU A 244 22.23 30.31 14.28
C GLU A 244 21.62 30.55 12.89
N ASN A 245 21.68 31.78 12.38
CA ASN A 245 21.18 32.07 11.04
C ASN A 245 22.03 31.40 9.94
N ALA A 246 23.35 31.30 10.15
CA ALA A 246 24.25 30.60 9.23
C ALA A 246 24.00 29.08 9.21
N ASP A 247 23.71 28.49 10.37
CA ASP A 247 23.38 27.06 10.45
C ASP A 247 21.97 26.74 9.96
N PHE A 248 21.03 27.69 10.10
CA PHE A 248 19.71 27.62 9.45
C PHE A 248 19.83 27.63 7.92
N CYS A 249 20.51 28.61 7.31
CA CYS A 249 20.66 28.66 5.85
C CYS A 249 21.47 27.42 5.33
N LYS A 250 22.40 26.84 6.11
CA LYS A 250 23.07 25.55 5.75
C LYS A 250 22.13 24.34 5.80
N GLY A 251 21.26 24.26 6.82
CA GLY A 251 20.25 23.21 6.92
C GLY A 251 19.27 23.27 5.75
N LEU A 252 18.86 24.49 5.39
CA LEU A 252 18.00 24.79 4.24
C LEU A 252 18.63 24.33 2.92
N ALA A 253 19.91 24.66 2.70
CA ALA A 253 20.64 24.26 1.51
C ALA A 253 20.72 22.73 1.36
N ARG A 254 20.83 21.99 2.48
CA ARG A 254 20.79 20.52 2.47
C ARG A 254 19.40 20.00 2.08
N SER A 255 18.34 20.58 2.63
CA SER A 255 16.95 20.21 2.30
C SER A 255 16.63 20.44 0.82
N ILE A 256 17.11 21.55 0.25
CA ILE A 256 16.94 21.85 -1.18
C ILE A 256 17.68 20.81 -2.05
N GLU A 257 18.88 20.39 -1.64
CA GLU A 257 19.65 19.40 -2.39
C GLU A 257 19.01 17.99 -2.31
N GLU A 258 18.39 17.65 -1.18
CA GLU A 258 17.58 16.44 -1.04
C GLU A 258 16.35 16.46 -1.96
N GLU A 259 15.60 17.57 -2.03
CA GLU A 259 14.47 17.71 -2.96
C GLU A 259 14.92 17.67 -4.44
N LYS A 260 16.04 18.31 -4.79
CA LYS A 260 16.61 18.20 -6.15
C LYS A 260 16.98 16.75 -6.50
N SER A 261 17.53 16.01 -5.54
CA SER A 261 17.86 14.60 -5.74
C SER A 261 16.61 13.75 -5.98
N PHE A 262 15.52 14.05 -5.26
CA PHE A 262 14.22 13.41 -5.41
C PHE A 262 13.61 13.71 -6.79
N VAL A 263 13.58 14.99 -7.22
CA VAL A 263 13.12 15.38 -8.56
C VAL A 263 13.92 14.68 -9.66
N LYS A 264 15.24 14.54 -9.49
CA LYS A 264 16.11 13.85 -10.44
C LYS A 264 15.81 12.36 -10.55
N GLU A 265 15.56 11.68 -9.42
CA GLU A 265 15.17 10.26 -9.41
C GLU A 265 13.82 10.04 -10.09
N TYR A 266 12.81 10.85 -9.75
CA TYR A 266 11.48 10.76 -10.38
C TYR A 266 11.51 11.12 -11.88
N GLY A 267 12.34 12.09 -12.28
CA GLY A 267 12.55 12.42 -13.69
C GLY A 267 13.06 11.22 -14.50
N THR A 268 13.93 10.37 -13.93
CA THR A 268 14.39 9.16 -14.62
C THR A 268 13.29 8.12 -14.81
N ASP A 269 12.36 7.98 -13.86
CA ASP A 269 11.22 7.08 -13.99
C ASP A 269 10.24 7.55 -15.09
N VAL A 270 10.01 8.85 -15.22
CA VAL A 270 9.21 9.43 -16.31
C VAL A 270 9.84 9.16 -17.68
N LEU A 271 11.16 9.34 -17.79
CA LEU A 271 11.90 9.08 -19.03
C LEU A 271 11.86 7.59 -19.42
N ASN A 272 11.95 6.69 -18.45
CA ASN A 272 11.82 5.24 -18.67
C ASN A 272 10.40 4.87 -19.14
N ALA A 273 9.36 5.45 -18.53
CA ALA A 273 7.99 5.24 -18.97
C ALA A 273 7.75 5.73 -20.41
N ASP A 274 8.33 6.88 -20.78
CA ASP A 274 8.23 7.40 -22.14
C ASP A 274 8.96 6.53 -23.18
N TYR A 275 10.09 5.91 -22.80
CA TYR A 275 10.76 4.90 -23.62
C TYR A 275 9.89 3.66 -23.83
N ASP A 276 9.27 3.13 -22.77
CA ASP A 276 8.39 1.95 -22.85
C ASP A 276 7.16 2.22 -23.72
N ILE A 277 6.57 3.42 -23.63
CA ILE A 277 5.46 3.84 -24.51
C ILE A 277 5.90 3.88 -25.97
N ARG A 278 7.08 4.44 -26.28
CA ARG A 278 7.61 4.47 -27.65
C ARG A 278 7.83 3.08 -28.21
N LYS A 279 8.48 2.20 -27.44
CA LYS A 279 8.71 0.81 -27.83
C LYS A 279 7.39 0.06 -28.08
N MET A 280 6.40 0.25 -27.21
CA MET A 280 5.08 -0.36 -27.39
C MET A 280 4.37 0.13 -28.67
N LYS A 281 4.50 1.42 -29.01
CA LYS A 281 3.97 1.97 -30.27
C LYS A 281 4.65 1.36 -31.49
N ASP A 282 5.97 1.18 -31.45
CA ASP A 282 6.72 0.55 -32.53
C ASP A 282 6.32 -0.92 -32.71
N ASP A 283 6.15 -1.67 -31.62
CA ASP A 283 5.68 -3.07 -31.66
C ASP A 283 4.26 -3.18 -32.24
N ILE A 284 3.36 -2.25 -31.88
CA ILE A 284 2.01 -2.16 -32.45
C ILE A 284 2.07 -1.91 -33.95
N GLU A 285 2.90 -0.97 -34.40
CA GLU A 285 3.00 -0.62 -35.82
C GLU A 285 3.61 -1.76 -36.65
N LYS A 286 4.61 -2.44 -36.10
CA LYS A 286 5.15 -3.66 -36.71
C LYS A 286 4.09 -4.76 -36.84
N GLY A 287 3.32 -5.00 -35.76
CA GLY A 287 2.22 -5.96 -35.80
C GLY A 287 1.17 -5.62 -36.87
N LYS A 288 0.87 -4.33 -37.09
CA LYS A 288 -0.01 -3.90 -38.18
C LYS A 288 0.56 -4.23 -39.56
N GLN A 289 1.85 -3.98 -39.77
CA GLN A 289 2.51 -4.27 -41.05
C GLN A 289 2.52 -5.77 -41.35
N ASP A 290 2.78 -6.61 -40.35
CA ASP A 290 2.75 -8.07 -40.50
C ASP A 290 1.34 -8.57 -40.87
N ILE A 291 0.30 -8.00 -40.24
CA ILE A 291 -1.11 -8.28 -40.59
C ILE A 291 -1.40 -7.84 -42.02
N GLU A 292 -0.96 -6.64 -42.43
CA GLU A 292 -1.18 -6.12 -43.79
C GLU A 292 -0.49 -7.01 -44.83
N LEU A 293 0.75 -7.44 -44.59
CA LEU A 293 1.48 -8.34 -45.46
C LEU A 293 0.80 -9.71 -45.57
N GLY A 294 0.30 -10.26 -44.45
CA GLY A 294 -0.45 -11.51 -44.42
C GLY A 294 -1.76 -11.42 -45.22
N LEU A 295 -2.54 -10.35 -45.01
CA LEU A 295 -3.74 -10.07 -45.81
C LEU A 295 -3.42 -9.87 -47.28
N ARG A 296 -2.30 -9.21 -47.59
CA ARG A 296 -1.83 -9.03 -48.97
C ARG A 296 -1.59 -10.35 -49.66
N SER A 297 -0.79 -11.21 -49.03
CA SER A 297 -0.52 -12.56 -49.53
C SER A 297 -1.80 -13.37 -49.72
N TYR A 298 -2.74 -13.30 -48.78
CA TYR A 298 -4.00 -14.04 -48.84
C TYR A 298 -4.91 -13.56 -49.99
N LEU A 299 -5.15 -12.26 -50.10
CA LEU A 299 -6.06 -11.73 -51.12
C LEU A 299 -5.49 -11.88 -52.55
N THR A 300 -4.17 -11.80 -52.73
CA THR A 300 -3.50 -12.17 -53.99
C THR A 300 -3.74 -13.63 -54.33
N SER A 301 -3.71 -14.54 -53.35
CA SER A 301 -3.95 -15.99 -53.59
C SER A 301 -5.36 -16.29 -54.10
N ILE A 302 -6.34 -15.42 -53.82
CA ILE A 302 -7.74 -15.55 -54.30
C ILE A 302 -8.05 -14.62 -55.47
N GLY A 303 -7.04 -13.99 -56.09
CA GLY A 303 -7.19 -13.17 -57.28
C GLY A 303 -7.89 -11.82 -57.08
N LYS A 304 -7.82 -11.24 -55.87
CA LYS A 304 -8.38 -9.91 -55.57
C LYS A 304 -7.29 -8.87 -55.37
N ASP A 305 -7.45 -7.71 -56.00
CA ASP A 305 -6.58 -6.54 -55.82
C ASP A 305 -6.97 -5.71 -54.59
N ILE A 306 -5.95 -5.22 -53.87
CA ILE A 306 -6.04 -4.82 -52.45
C ILE A 306 -5.91 -3.33 -52.22
N LEU A 307 -5.45 -2.59 -53.23
CA LEU A 307 -4.92 -1.24 -53.08
C LEU A 307 -5.93 -0.18 -52.57
N SER A 308 -7.17 -0.55 -52.27
CA SER A 308 -8.22 0.35 -51.76
C SER A 308 -8.97 -0.11 -50.52
N ILE A 309 -8.56 -1.18 -49.81
CA ILE A 309 -9.30 -1.65 -48.63
C ILE A 309 -8.91 -0.83 -47.39
N PRO A 310 -9.85 -0.11 -46.75
CA PRO A 310 -9.56 0.65 -45.54
C PRO A 310 -9.32 -0.28 -44.34
N TRP A 311 -8.40 0.11 -43.44
CA TRP A 311 -8.05 -0.63 -42.22
C TRP A 311 -9.27 -1.01 -41.36
N THR A 312 -10.32 -0.18 -41.36
CA THR A 312 -11.57 -0.43 -40.62
C THR A 312 -12.36 -1.64 -41.13
N SER A 313 -12.10 -2.09 -42.36
CA SER A 313 -12.75 -3.27 -42.97
C SER A 313 -11.98 -4.57 -42.74
N ILE A 314 -10.74 -4.49 -42.26
CA ILE A 314 -9.87 -5.66 -42.00
C ILE A 314 -10.50 -6.66 -41.04
N PRO A 315 -11.16 -6.28 -39.92
CA PRO A 315 -11.77 -7.25 -39.01
C PRO A 315 -12.83 -8.12 -39.67
N GLY A 316 -13.66 -7.52 -40.53
CA GLY A 316 -14.68 -8.26 -41.28
C GLY A 316 -14.07 -9.23 -42.29
N ILE A 317 -12.94 -8.87 -42.91
CA ILE A 317 -12.23 -9.72 -43.86
C ILE A 317 -11.53 -10.88 -43.16
N ILE A 318 -10.87 -10.63 -42.01
CA ILE A 318 -10.22 -11.67 -41.22
C ILE A 318 -11.28 -12.66 -40.70
N ALA A 319 -12.41 -12.18 -40.18
CA ALA A 319 -13.50 -13.04 -39.73
C ALA A 319 -14.08 -13.90 -40.87
N ALA A 320 -14.25 -13.32 -42.06
CA ALA A 320 -14.70 -14.07 -43.23
C ALA A 320 -13.67 -15.12 -43.69
N ALA A 321 -12.37 -14.81 -43.65
CA ALA A 321 -11.30 -15.76 -43.99
C ALA A 321 -11.18 -16.90 -42.97
N ALA A 322 -11.33 -16.61 -41.68
CA ALA A 322 -11.35 -17.60 -40.61
C ALA A 322 -12.52 -18.59 -40.78
N ASN A 323 -13.72 -18.09 -41.10
CA ASN A 323 -14.89 -18.93 -41.36
C ASN A 323 -14.75 -19.78 -42.63
N ALA A 324 -13.94 -19.35 -43.60
CA ALA A 324 -13.65 -20.12 -44.81
C ALA A 324 -12.59 -21.22 -44.60
N GLY A 325 -12.01 -21.34 -43.39
CA GLY A 325 -11.02 -22.37 -43.06
C GLY A 325 -9.63 -22.16 -43.69
N VAL A 326 -9.36 -20.97 -44.25
CA VAL A 326 -8.10 -20.69 -44.95
C VAL A 326 -7.16 -19.90 -44.04
N GLY A 327 -6.37 -20.58 -43.20
CA GLY A 327 -5.24 -19.99 -42.46
C GLY A 327 -5.54 -18.76 -41.57
N GLY A 328 -6.80 -18.33 -41.44
CA GLY A 328 -7.18 -17.06 -40.84
C GLY A 328 -7.14 -17.06 -39.31
N LEU A 329 -6.97 -18.23 -38.68
CA LEU A 329 -6.91 -18.33 -37.22
C LEU A 329 -5.68 -17.61 -36.64
N ASP A 330 -4.52 -17.69 -37.31
CA ASP A 330 -3.28 -17.03 -36.85
C ASP A 330 -3.35 -15.50 -37.02
N LEU A 331 -3.98 -15.02 -38.10
CA LEU A 331 -4.21 -13.59 -38.33
C LEU A 331 -5.24 -13.01 -37.36
N LEU A 332 -6.29 -13.75 -37.03
CA LEU A 332 -7.31 -13.33 -36.07
C LEU A 332 -6.71 -13.25 -34.65
N THR A 333 -5.93 -14.24 -34.23
CA THR A 333 -5.27 -14.22 -32.92
C THR A 333 -4.25 -13.08 -32.82
N THR A 334 -3.45 -12.85 -33.87
CA THR A 334 -2.49 -11.73 -33.89
C THR A 334 -3.22 -10.38 -33.84
N TYR A 335 -4.32 -10.22 -34.59
CA TYR A 335 -5.14 -9.01 -34.56
C TYR A 335 -5.79 -8.78 -33.18
N GLU A 336 -6.38 -9.81 -32.56
CA GLU A 336 -6.96 -9.72 -31.23
C GLU A 336 -5.91 -9.39 -30.16
N GLN A 337 -4.71 -9.96 -30.26
CA GLN A 337 -3.60 -9.63 -29.36
C GLN A 337 -3.19 -8.16 -29.48
N VAL A 338 -2.98 -7.65 -30.69
CA VAL A 338 -2.64 -6.23 -30.94
C VAL A 338 -3.76 -5.31 -30.46
N ASN A 339 -5.02 -5.65 -30.74
CA ASN A 339 -6.17 -4.83 -30.34
C ASN A 339 -6.38 -4.84 -28.82
N ASN A 340 -6.11 -5.97 -28.14
CA ASN A 340 -6.14 -6.03 -26.69
C ASN A 340 -5.01 -5.21 -26.05
N MET A 341 -3.80 -5.21 -26.62
CA MET A 341 -2.70 -4.36 -26.16
C MET A 341 -3.06 -2.87 -26.29
N ILE A 342 -3.58 -2.45 -27.45
CA ILE A 342 -3.99 -1.07 -27.70
C ILE A 342 -5.07 -0.62 -26.72
N ASN A 343 -6.14 -1.40 -26.54
CA ASN A 343 -7.29 -0.96 -25.75
C ASN A 343 -7.07 -1.08 -24.24
N ARG A 344 -6.24 -2.02 -23.78
CA ARG A 344 -6.05 -2.27 -22.35
C ARG A 344 -4.88 -1.48 -21.77
N ASP A 345 -3.73 -1.52 -22.44
CA ASP A 345 -2.47 -1.15 -21.81
C ASP A 345 -2.10 0.31 -22.13
N LEU A 346 -2.31 0.75 -23.37
CA LEU A 346 -1.96 2.11 -23.81
C LEU A 346 -2.65 3.23 -23.00
N PRO A 347 -3.97 3.19 -22.72
CA PRO A 347 -4.63 4.25 -21.94
C PRO A 347 -4.21 4.27 -20.47
N SER A 348 -3.67 3.17 -19.95
CA SER A 348 -3.16 3.10 -18.58
C SER A 348 -1.78 3.74 -18.48
N LEU A 349 -0.92 3.49 -19.46
CA LEU A 349 0.40 4.09 -19.59
C LEU A 349 0.33 5.60 -19.86
N GLU A 350 -0.58 6.05 -20.73
CA GLU A 350 -0.77 7.49 -20.99
C GLU A 350 -1.28 8.24 -19.74
N ARG A 351 -2.18 7.61 -18.95
CA ARG A 351 -2.61 8.18 -17.66
C ARG A 351 -1.48 8.23 -16.64
N ALA A 352 -0.66 7.18 -16.56
CA ALA A 352 0.50 7.15 -15.67
C ALA A 352 1.51 8.25 -16.03
N LYS A 353 1.81 8.42 -17.33
CA LYS A 353 2.67 9.50 -17.83
C LYS A 353 2.10 10.88 -17.46
N SER A 354 0.83 11.14 -17.77
CA SER A 354 0.19 12.42 -17.45
C SER A 354 0.17 12.72 -15.94
N THR A 355 -0.04 11.70 -15.10
CA THR A 355 0.01 11.85 -13.64
C THR A 355 1.42 12.21 -13.18
N ALA A 356 2.44 11.55 -13.74
CA ALA A 356 3.83 11.80 -13.37
C ALA A 356 4.31 13.18 -13.85
N GLU A 357 3.89 13.63 -15.03
CA GLU A 357 4.15 15.00 -15.53
C GLU A 357 3.52 16.06 -14.61
N GLY A 358 2.26 15.86 -14.16
CA GLY A 358 1.61 16.79 -13.23
C GLY A 358 2.26 16.81 -11.84
N LEU A 359 2.76 15.68 -11.35
CA LEU A 359 3.52 15.63 -10.09
C LEU A 359 4.87 16.36 -10.22
N LEU A 360 5.54 16.21 -11.35
CA LEU A 360 6.80 16.92 -11.63
C LEU A 360 6.59 18.43 -11.69
N GLU A 361 5.57 18.89 -12.44
CA GLU A 361 5.23 20.32 -12.54
C GLU A 361 4.83 20.92 -11.18
N SER A 362 4.08 20.17 -10.37
CA SER A 362 3.75 20.60 -9.00
C SER A 362 4.99 20.66 -8.10
N ALA A 363 5.96 19.76 -8.26
CA ALA A 363 7.18 19.77 -7.47
C ALA A 363 8.08 20.95 -7.86
N GLU A 364 8.23 21.22 -9.17
CA GLU A 364 8.96 22.37 -9.67
C GLU A 364 8.36 23.70 -9.20
N THR A 365 7.03 23.82 -9.21
CA THR A 365 6.32 25.01 -8.70
C THR A 365 6.58 25.22 -7.21
N ARG A 366 6.45 24.17 -6.38
CA ARG A 366 6.73 24.26 -4.93
C ARG A 366 8.18 24.64 -4.64
N LEU A 367 9.12 24.07 -5.39
CA LEU A 367 10.53 24.40 -5.26
C LEU A 367 10.79 25.87 -5.63
N SER A 368 10.14 26.37 -6.69
CA SER A 368 10.23 27.77 -7.10
C SER A 368 9.67 28.72 -6.03
N ASP A 369 8.44 28.47 -5.55
CA ASP A 369 7.80 29.28 -4.50
C ASP A 369 8.62 29.27 -3.20
N TYR A 370 9.20 28.12 -2.86
CA TYR A 370 10.05 27.98 -1.69
C TYR A 370 11.35 28.77 -1.84
N LEU A 371 11.99 28.76 -3.01
CA LEU A 371 13.19 29.54 -3.26
C LEU A 371 12.92 31.05 -3.17
N GLU A 372 11.81 31.52 -3.74
CA GLU A 372 11.40 32.93 -3.67
C GLU A 372 11.15 33.40 -2.24
N GLN A 373 10.45 32.60 -1.42
CA GLN A 373 10.22 32.93 0.00
C GLN A 373 11.49 32.97 0.87
N GLN A 374 12.58 32.36 0.40
CA GLN A 374 13.83 32.22 1.17
C GLN A 374 14.90 33.21 0.73
N GLU A 375 14.88 33.67 -0.52
CA GLU A 375 15.69 34.81 -0.97
C GLU A 375 15.42 36.06 -0.11
N ASP A 376 14.18 36.27 0.32
CA ASP A 376 13.80 37.37 1.22
C ASP A 376 14.31 37.22 2.66
N LYS A 377 14.70 36.01 3.08
CA LYS A 377 15.10 35.70 4.47
C LYS A 377 16.59 35.54 4.68
N CYS A 378 17.32 35.08 3.67
CA CYS A 378 18.79 34.95 3.73
C CYS A 378 19.51 36.11 2.98
N SER A 379 18.80 37.12 2.44
CA SER A 379 19.35 38.42 1.99
C SER A 379 19.40 39.43 3.13
#